data_AF-A0A6A5B7D1-F1
#
_entry.id   AF-A0A6A5B7D1-F1
#
_cell.length_a   1.000
_cell.length_b   1.000
_cell.length_c   1.000
_cell.angle_alpha   90.00
_cell.angle_beta   90.00
_cell.angle_gamma   90.00
#
_symmetry.space_group_name_H-M   'P 1'
#
loop_
_entity.id
_entity.type
_entity.pdbx_description
1 polymer ?
#
loop_
_entity_poly.entity_id
_entity_poly.type
_entity_poly.pdbx_seq_one_letter_code
_entity_poly.pdbx_strand_id
1 'polypeptide(L)'
;MSSPQFSKYHHHHHHSRATPLYYLIVVIFLVILYTVGLIMWIRDYNNNNNLHTNSLSESLSIVHENNSSKLLSWFKRHHVRIDQLYNRYEPPPIPTLFHSFKYSTSLQNSEHDDPNGVPNTQSFFRAFTSLFHSSKVPLQSHYQCVSHKEWNRERQNIPYTSCRFENICINRRGEWILYTNSKHAHAMNNTFWVHTGAYFAISLKIRVERPPTRIVNHQGKVVFSFTGDHASSNNHDEDHDHYWMVLSERFKWVSDPTLVFTRHAMANLGHAWLDNYLPLFNLMMIFEYVNRENHILYLDFEQPHVDQIASIFSNKEPLQQCVNEFGTFIAKAPCRYSPPLDAELERNGTQIDTCFSAVLTGNTGSFFKHMGRRDHILPAFRNYLLNKLQIPYSKFKERHKTLVIAVQNKPLHSSNKDAIINVDQIVNYLTQMKEQILEQVNERNVQFAYEKIEIVNLRLETMSVAQQIEFFTTLNVYVTTQGSASYMSLFMYNPNAVMIYVPFCLKESLMCSDFNLHVHETFSNIRIVSLMNHLHLVQCVIENSDQGFPVKPLNVTPIDFKGDCHEKVDPEGLKDLIVKSLRREL
;
A
#
# COMPACT_ATOMS: atom_id res chain seq x y z
N MET A 1 -19.18 -54.15 -43.24
CA MET A 1 -18.67 -52.77 -43.36
C MET A 1 -17.17 -52.80 -43.15
N SER A 2 -16.45 -52.50 -44.22
CA SER A 2 -15.02 -52.71 -44.48
C SER A 2 -14.19 -51.52 -43.99
N SER A 3 -13.09 -51.82 -43.27
CA SER A 3 -12.05 -50.86 -42.88
C SER A 3 -10.74 -51.23 -43.61
N PRO A 4 -10.03 -50.28 -44.26
CA PRO A 4 -8.88 -50.59 -45.11
C PRO A 4 -7.53 -50.54 -44.37
N GLN A 5 -6.60 -51.30 -44.96
CA GLN A 5 -5.21 -51.54 -44.57
C GLN A 5 -4.31 -50.31 -44.80
N PHE A 6 -3.33 -50.09 -43.92
CA PHE A 6 -2.22 -49.15 -44.13
C PHE A 6 -0.98 -49.86 -44.72
N SER A 7 -0.47 -49.27 -45.80
CA SER A 7 0.69 -49.68 -46.58
C SER A 7 2.01 -49.17 -45.98
N LYS A 8 3.02 -50.04 -45.98
CA LYS A 8 4.42 -49.77 -45.61
C LYS A 8 5.18 -49.14 -46.79
N TYR A 9 5.82 -48.00 -46.56
CA TYR A 9 6.84 -47.44 -47.46
C TYR A 9 8.25 -47.66 -46.88
N HIS A 10 9.10 -48.35 -47.64
CA HIS A 10 10.53 -48.48 -47.43
C HIS A 10 11.27 -47.33 -48.12
N HIS A 11 12.11 -46.59 -47.39
CA HIS A 11 13.14 -45.74 -47.99
C HIS A 11 14.54 -46.21 -47.58
N HIS A 12 15.34 -46.58 -48.58
CA HIS A 12 16.76 -46.84 -48.48
C HIS A 12 17.54 -45.54 -48.27
N HIS A 13 18.31 -45.44 -47.17
CA HIS A 13 19.34 -44.42 -47.00
C HIS A 13 20.72 -44.99 -47.35
N HIS A 14 21.35 -44.39 -48.37
CA HIS A 14 22.77 -44.54 -48.67
C HIS A 14 23.61 -43.85 -47.58
N HIS A 15 24.39 -44.63 -46.82
CA HIS A 15 25.43 -44.10 -45.93
C HIS A 15 26.68 -43.72 -46.74
N SER A 16 26.89 -42.43 -46.94
CA SER A 16 28.18 -41.87 -47.37
C SER A 16 29.14 -41.81 -46.18
N ARG A 17 30.28 -42.49 -46.29
CA ARG A 17 31.38 -42.49 -45.31
C ARG A 17 32.22 -41.22 -45.49
N ALA A 18 31.88 -40.16 -44.77
CA ALA A 18 32.74 -39.00 -44.59
C ALA A 18 32.37 -38.25 -43.29
N THR A 19 32.48 -38.90 -42.13
CA THR A 19 32.07 -38.32 -40.84
C THR A 19 33.05 -38.39 -39.66
N PRO A 20 34.25 -39.02 -39.70
CA PRO A 20 35.10 -38.99 -38.49
C PRO A 20 35.80 -37.62 -38.30
N LEU A 21 36.19 -36.94 -39.38
CA LEU A 21 36.96 -35.69 -39.27
C LEU A 21 36.08 -34.49 -38.86
N TYR A 22 34.86 -34.41 -39.38
CA TYR A 22 33.93 -33.33 -39.05
C TYR A 22 33.48 -33.39 -37.59
N TYR A 23 33.15 -34.60 -37.09
CA TYR A 23 32.82 -34.79 -35.69
C TYR A 23 34.00 -34.45 -34.76
N LEU A 24 35.22 -34.81 -35.14
CA LEU A 24 36.41 -34.46 -34.37
C LEU A 24 36.61 -32.94 -34.28
N ILE A 25 36.42 -32.22 -35.40
CA ILE A 25 36.53 -30.75 -35.43
C ILE A 25 35.44 -30.09 -34.56
N VAL A 26 34.19 -30.57 -34.63
CA VAL A 26 33.10 -30.04 -33.81
C VAL A 26 33.35 -30.28 -32.31
N VAL A 27 33.86 -31.46 -31.94
CA VAL A 27 34.18 -31.78 -30.54
C VAL A 27 35.33 -30.90 -30.04
N ILE A 28 36.40 -30.71 -30.82
CA ILE A 28 37.50 -29.81 -30.46
C ILE A 28 36.99 -28.38 -30.28
N PHE A 29 36.12 -27.90 -31.17
CA PHE A 29 35.57 -26.55 -31.08
C PHE A 29 34.71 -26.36 -29.83
N LEU A 30 33.89 -27.35 -29.47
CA LEU A 30 33.07 -27.31 -28.24
C LEU A 30 33.94 -27.35 -26.97
N VAL A 31 35.01 -28.13 -26.95
CA VAL A 31 35.95 -28.18 -25.82
C VAL A 31 36.66 -26.84 -25.64
N ILE A 32 37.07 -26.18 -26.74
CA ILE A 32 37.68 -24.85 -26.71
C ILE A 32 36.69 -23.81 -26.18
N LEU A 33 35.45 -23.79 -26.66
CA LEU A 33 34.43 -22.86 -26.17
C LEU A 33 34.14 -23.07 -24.67
N TYR A 34 34.07 -24.33 -24.23
CA TYR A 34 33.84 -24.64 -22.81
C TYR A 34 35.03 -24.22 -21.94
N THR A 35 36.27 -24.46 -22.38
CA THR A 35 37.47 -24.03 -21.63
C THR A 35 37.61 -22.51 -21.61
N VAL A 36 37.32 -21.80 -22.70
CA VAL A 36 37.31 -20.32 -22.72
C VAL A 36 36.22 -19.79 -21.79
N GLY A 37 35.01 -20.36 -21.83
CA GLY A 37 33.92 -20.00 -20.90
C GLY A 37 34.28 -20.25 -19.44
N LEU A 38 34.92 -21.38 -19.13
CA LEU A 38 35.38 -21.72 -17.78
C LEU A 38 36.51 -20.79 -17.32
N ILE A 39 37.46 -20.43 -18.18
CA ILE A 39 38.54 -19.48 -17.88
C ILE A 39 37.96 -18.08 -17.64
N MET A 40 36.98 -17.65 -18.45
CA MET A 40 36.28 -16.38 -18.24
C MET A 40 35.50 -16.38 -16.92
N TRP A 41 34.81 -17.48 -16.61
CA TRP A 41 34.08 -17.63 -15.35
C TRP A 41 35.01 -17.68 -14.13
N ILE A 42 36.12 -18.41 -14.18
CA ILE A 42 37.14 -18.43 -13.11
C ILE A 42 37.79 -17.06 -12.97
N ARG A 43 38.04 -16.35 -14.06
CA ARG A 43 38.58 -14.98 -14.05
C ARG A 43 37.58 -14.01 -13.41
N ASP A 44 36.29 -14.11 -13.72
CA ASP A 44 35.25 -13.30 -13.09
C ASP A 44 35.04 -13.68 -11.62
N TYR A 45 35.11 -14.96 -11.27
CA TYR A 45 35.00 -15.45 -9.90
C TYR A 45 36.17 -14.99 -9.03
N ASN A 46 37.40 -15.07 -9.54
CA ASN A 46 38.59 -14.60 -8.84
C ASN A 46 38.69 -13.06 -8.79
N ASN A 47 38.20 -12.37 -9.81
CA ASN A 47 38.08 -10.90 -9.77
C ASN A 47 37.04 -10.45 -8.73
N ASN A 48 35.96 -11.20 -8.54
CA ASN A 48 34.94 -10.87 -7.53
C ASN A 48 35.36 -11.19 -6.09
N ASN A 49 36.28 -12.13 -5.86
CA ASN A 49 36.73 -12.50 -4.51
C ASN A 49 37.96 -11.72 -3.99
N ASN A 50 38.62 -10.90 -4.83
CA ASN A 50 39.75 -10.05 -4.41
C ASN A 50 39.39 -8.57 -4.20
N LEU A 51 38.10 -8.23 -4.16
CA LEU A 51 37.59 -6.87 -3.95
C LEU A 51 36.85 -6.73 -2.61
N HIS A 52 37.48 -7.19 -1.53
CA HIS A 52 37.27 -6.65 -0.18
C HIS A 52 38.50 -5.83 0.19
N THR A 53 38.63 -4.64 -0.38
CA THR A 53 39.23 -3.42 0.21
C THR A 53 39.34 -2.35 -0.88
N ASN A 54 38.65 -1.24 -0.64
CA ASN A 54 38.79 0.07 -1.29
C ASN A 54 38.19 0.29 -2.69
N SER A 55 37.24 1.25 -2.68
CA SER A 55 36.84 2.18 -3.74
C SER A 55 36.36 1.62 -5.07
N LEU A 56 35.04 1.57 -5.21
CA LEU A 56 34.32 1.61 -6.49
C LEU A 56 33.54 2.94 -6.56
N SER A 57 33.99 3.83 -7.44
CA SER A 57 33.16 4.88 -8.04
C SER A 57 33.26 4.73 -9.56
N GLU A 58 32.10 4.79 -10.21
CA GLU A 58 31.89 4.85 -11.67
C GLU A 58 32.15 3.52 -12.40
N SER A 59 31.15 2.85 -12.96
CA SER A 59 30.20 3.37 -13.95
C SER A 59 29.17 2.29 -14.32
N LEU A 60 28.01 2.72 -14.86
CA LEU A 60 26.82 1.95 -15.29
C LEU A 60 25.65 1.80 -14.27
N SER A 61 25.14 2.94 -13.78
CA SER A 61 23.75 3.07 -13.29
C SER A 61 23.17 4.48 -13.47
N ILE A 62 23.45 5.13 -14.61
CA ILE A 62 22.89 6.46 -14.94
C ILE A 62 21.56 6.17 -15.67
N VAL A 63 20.38 6.23 -15.02
CA VAL A 63 19.58 7.47 -14.87
C VAL A 63 18.71 7.52 -13.59
N HIS A 64 18.58 6.47 -12.76
CA HIS A 64 17.52 6.46 -11.72
C HIS A 64 17.94 6.31 -10.24
N GLU A 65 19.20 6.05 -9.91
CA GLU A 65 19.66 6.06 -8.50
C GLU A 65 19.80 7.47 -7.91
N ASN A 66 19.73 8.50 -8.75
CA ASN A 66 20.05 9.87 -8.34
C ASN A 66 18.96 10.56 -7.51
N ASN A 67 17.70 10.11 -7.46
CA ASN A 67 16.70 10.81 -6.64
C ASN A 67 16.60 10.27 -5.22
N SER A 68 16.56 8.94 -5.02
CA SER A 68 16.47 8.36 -3.66
C SER A 68 17.74 8.58 -2.84
N SER A 69 18.92 8.34 -3.43
CA SER A 69 20.21 8.53 -2.72
C SER A 69 20.52 10.00 -2.46
N LYS A 70 20.17 10.92 -3.39
CA LYS A 70 20.28 12.36 -3.14
C LYS A 70 19.31 12.81 -2.08
N LEU A 71 18.05 12.37 -2.10
CA LEU A 71 17.07 12.70 -1.07
C LEU A 71 17.55 12.25 0.31
N LEU A 72 18.10 11.04 0.42
CA LEU A 72 18.64 10.49 1.66
C LEU A 72 19.90 11.25 2.15
N SER A 73 20.82 11.56 1.24
CA SER A 73 22.02 12.34 1.55
C SER A 73 21.69 13.80 1.89
N TRP A 74 20.61 14.32 1.31
CA TRP A 74 20.12 15.67 1.52
C TRP A 74 19.40 15.79 2.86
N PHE A 75 18.53 14.83 3.21
CA PHE A 75 17.92 14.73 4.55
C PHE A 75 18.96 14.60 5.65
N LYS A 76 19.99 13.76 5.46
CA LYS A 76 21.10 13.61 6.40
C LYS A 76 21.98 14.86 6.52
N ARG A 77 22.21 15.61 5.42
CA ARG A 77 23.08 16.80 5.43
C ARG A 77 22.42 18.09 5.90
N HIS A 78 21.13 18.26 5.67
CA HIS A 78 20.54 19.60 5.79
C HIS A 78 19.63 19.77 7.00
N HIS A 79 19.44 18.74 7.84
CA HIS A 79 18.40 18.76 8.89
C HIS A 79 17.09 19.36 8.36
N VAL A 80 16.78 19.13 7.07
CA VAL A 80 15.58 19.74 6.50
C VAL A 80 14.42 19.08 7.18
N ARG A 81 13.79 19.89 8.00
CA ARG A 81 12.50 19.68 8.62
C ARG A 81 11.59 19.09 7.55
N ILE A 82 11.15 17.86 7.76
CA ILE A 82 10.40 17.09 6.74
C ILE A 82 9.14 17.87 6.31
N ASP A 83 8.62 18.67 7.23
CA ASP A 83 7.60 19.70 7.08
C ASP A 83 7.89 20.76 5.99
N GLN A 84 9.15 21.03 5.64
CA GLN A 84 9.53 21.99 4.57
C GLN A 84 9.57 21.38 3.16
N LEU A 85 9.51 20.04 3.04
CA LEU A 85 9.39 19.36 1.75
C LEU A 85 7.94 19.04 1.38
N TYR A 86 6.99 19.25 2.30
CA TYR A 86 5.58 19.01 2.05
C TYR A 86 5.02 20.06 1.08
N ASN A 87 4.10 19.61 0.22
CA ASN A 87 3.13 20.45 -0.49
C ASN A 87 3.72 21.32 -1.61
N ARG A 88 4.72 20.80 -2.32
CA ARG A 88 5.22 21.43 -3.57
C ARG A 88 4.30 21.20 -4.75
N TYR A 89 3.52 20.13 -4.72
CA TYR A 89 2.53 19.86 -5.74
C TYR A 89 1.28 20.70 -5.52
N GLU A 90 0.89 21.46 -6.53
CA GLU A 90 -0.40 22.12 -6.63
C GLU A 90 -1.23 21.44 -7.72
N PRO A 91 -2.47 20.98 -7.42
CA PRO A 91 -3.33 20.40 -8.43
C PRO A 91 -3.72 21.44 -9.48
N PRO A 92 -3.98 21.03 -10.73
CA PRO A 92 -4.46 21.95 -11.74
C PRO A 92 -5.82 22.54 -11.32
N PRO A 93 -6.07 23.83 -11.62
CA PRO A 93 -7.36 24.43 -11.38
C PRO A 93 -8.43 23.71 -12.20
N ILE A 94 -9.68 23.77 -11.73
CA ILE A 94 -10.83 23.28 -12.51
C ILE A 94 -10.82 24.04 -13.85
N PRO A 95 -10.96 23.36 -15.00
CA PRO A 95 -11.12 24.08 -16.25
C PRO A 95 -12.35 24.99 -16.16
N THR A 96 -12.24 26.24 -16.63
CA THR A 96 -13.29 27.28 -16.48
C THR A 96 -14.68 26.78 -16.88
N LEU A 97 -14.74 25.94 -17.91
CA LEU A 97 -15.99 25.38 -18.42
C LEU A 97 -16.73 24.47 -17.42
N PHE A 98 -16.01 23.90 -16.45
CA PHE A 98 -16.56 23.00 -15.43
C PHE A 98 -16.79 23.67 -14.07
N HIS A 99 -16.59 24.99 -13.94
CA HIS A 99 -16.75 25.68 -12.65
C HIS A 99 -18.14 25.51 -12.02
N SER A 100 -19.22 25.44 -12.82
CA SER A 100 -20.58 25.18 -12.32
C SER A 100 -20.80 23.78 -11.79
N PHE A 101 -19.95 22.83 -12.16
CA PHE A 101 -20.03 21.44 -11.72
C PHE A 101 -19.09 21.17 -10.54
N LYS A 102 -18.47 22.21 -9.97
CA LYS A 102 -17.59 22.07 -8.81
C LYS A 102 -18.35 21.39 -7.68
N TYR A 103 -17.80 20.28 -7.21
CA TYR A 103 -18.31 19.58 -6.04
C TYR A 103 -18.14 20.48 -4.81
N SER A 104 -19.25 21.00 -4.27
CA SER A 104 -19.26 21.73 -3.01
C SER A 104 -19.66 20.79 -1.88
N THR A 105 -18.77 20.64 -0.88
CA THR A 105 -19.08 19.91 0.35
C THR A 105 -20.15 20.60 1.20
N SER A 106 -20.44 21.89 0.96
CA SER A 106 -21.30 22.71 1.85
C SER A 106 -22.81 22.58 1.64
N LEU A 107 -23.28 21.83 0.64
CA LEU A 107 -24.69 21.85 0.22
C LEU A 107 -25.58 20.73 0.80
N GLN A 108 -25.07 19.90 1.73
CA GLN A 108 -25.77 18.66 2.12
C GLN A 108 -26.49 18.66 3.48
N ASN A 109 -26.77 19.81 4.08
CA ASN A 109 -27.67 19.85 5.26
C ASN A 109 -29.16 20.03 4.89
N SER A 110 -29.53 20.06 3.60
CA SER A 110 -30.92 19.91 3.17
C SER A 110 -31.15 18.50 2.59
N GLU A 111 -31.46 17.52 3.45
CA GLU A 111 -32.09 16.26 3.01
C GLU A 111 -33.54 16.46 2.47
N HIS A 112 -33.91 17.70 2.15
CA HIS A 112 -35.12 18.09 1.42
C HIS A 112 -34.78 18.91 0.17
N ASP A 113 -33.75 18.48 -0.57
CA ASP A 113 -33.57 18.94 -1.94
C ASP A 113 -34.65 18.31 -2.83
N ASP A 114 -35.65 19.13 -3.13
CA ASP A 114 -36.63 18.92 -4.19
C ASP A 114 -35.88 18.58 -5.50
N PRO A 115 -36.12 17.41 -6.12
CA PRO A 115 -35.45 16.99 -7.35
C PRO A 115 -35.72 17.93 -8.55
N ASN A 116 -36.56 18.94 -8.39
CA ASN A 116 -36.91 19.91 -9.42
C ASN A 116 -36.22 21.28 -9.28
N GLY A 117 -35.29 21.44 -8.32
CA GLY A 117 -34.49 22.64 -8.17
C GLY A 117 -33.46 22.81 -9.29
N VAL A 118 -33.91 22.97 -10.53
CA VAL A 118 -33.05 23.28 -11.67
C VAL A 118 -32.37 24.63 -11.40
N PRO A 119 -31.04 24.70 -11.27
CA PRO A 119 -30.35 25.97 -11.11
C PRO A 119 -30.70 26.88 -12.28
N ASN A 120 -31.12 28.11 -11.99
CA ASN A 120 -31.60 29.08 -12.95
C ASN A 120 -30.56 29.32 -14.07
N THR A 121 -30.72 28.60 -15.19
CA THR A 121 -29.74 28.49 -16.27
C THR A 121 -29.46 29.83 -16.97
N GLN A 122 -30.34 30.82 -16.86
CA GLN A 122 -30.19 32.11 -17.54
C GLN A 122 -29.15 33.04 -16.92
N SER A 123 -28.93 33.02 -15.59
CA SER A 123 -27.86 33.84 -14.98
C SER A 123 -26.48 33.24 -15.25
N PHE A 124 -26.41 31.92 -15.39
CA PHE A 124 -25.19 31.16 -15.69
C PHE A 124 -24.61 31.51 -17.07
N PHE A 125 -25.44 31.58 -18.11
CA PHE A 125 -24.97 31.91 -19.47
C PHE A 125 -24.35 33.30 -19.61
N ARG A 126 -24.77 34.30 -18.81
CA ARG A 126 -24.23 35.67 -18.87
C ARG A 126 -22.87 35.84 -18.20
N ALA A 127 -22.57 35.06 -17.15
CA ALA A 127 -21.25 35.04 -16.55
C ALA A 127 -20.24 34.24 -17.40
N PHE A 128 -20.74 33.30 -18.19
CA PHE A 128 -19.92 32.43 -19.04
C PHE A 128 -19.33 33.19 -20.24
N THR A 129 -20.09 34.07 -20.89
CA THR A 129 -19.67 34.75 -22.13
C THR A 129 -18.53 35.77 -21.96
N SER A 130 -18.28 36.29 -20.75
CA SER A 130 -17.22 37.29 -20.52
C SER A 130 -15.81 36.72 -20.27
N LEU A 131 -15.67 35.39 -20.12
CA LEU A 131 -14.37 34.72 -19.86
C LEU A 131 -13.72 34.09 -21.12
N PHE A 132 -14.35 34.20 -22.29
CA PHE A 132 -13.98 33.45 -23.51
C PHE A 132 -12.78 33.95 -24.32
N HIS A 133 -11.98 34.89 -23.80
CA HIS A 133 -10.81 35.41 -24.55
C HIS A 133 -9.45 34.99 -23.98
N SER A 134 -9.44 34.21 -22.91
CA SER A 134 -8.20 33.74 -22.30
C SER A 134 -8.20 32.22 -22.19
N SER A 135 -7.45 31.60 -23.10
CA SER A 135 -7.00 30.20 -23.16
C SER A 135 -8.03 29.10 -23.50
N LYS A 136 -8.11 28.83 -24.81
CA LYS A 136 -8.59 27.58 -25.43
C LYS A 136 -7.72 26.38 -25.00
N VAL A 137 -7.80 25.93 -23.75
CA VAL A 137 -7.14 24.67 -23.38
C VAL A 137 -8.20 23.57 -23.41
N PRO A 138 -8.14 22.63 -24.38
CA PRO A 138 -9.00 21.44 -24.35
C PRO A 138 -8.79 20.68 -23.04
N LEU A 139 -9.79 19.91 -22.61
CA LEU A 139 -9.66 19.01 -21.46
C LEU A 139 -8.49 18.04 -21.71
N GLN A 140 -7.31 18.41 -21.21
CA GLN A 140 -6.08 17.65 -21.39
C GLN A 140 -5.62 17.16 -20.03
N SER A 141 -5.51 15.84 -19.94
CA SER A 141 -4.99 15.13 -18.81
C SER A 141 -3.46 15.03 -18.90
N HIS A 142 -2.83 15.20 -17.75
CA HIS A 142 -1.43 14.91 -17.53
C HIS A 142 -1.30 13.72 -16.57
N TYR A 143 -0.15 13.04 -16.61
CA TYR A 143 0.13 11.97 -15.66
C TYR A 143 1.62 11.91 -15.33
N GLN A 144 1.91 11.48 -14.11
CA GLN A 144 3.25 11.20 -13.64
C GLN A 144 3.22 9.86 -12.91
N CYS A 145 3.96 8.87 -13.41
CA CYS A 145 4.00 7.54 -12.81
C CYS A 145 5.42 7.18 -12.37
N VAL A 146 5.51 6.42 -11.28
CA VAL A 146 6.76 5.91 -10.71
C VAL A 146 6.72 4.39 -10.75
N SER A 147 7.83 3.79 -11.17
CA SER A 147 8.02 2.34 -11.23
C SER A 147 9.18 1.93 -10.34
N HIS A 148 8.93 1.01 -9.41
CA HIS A 148 9.98 0.39 -8.61
C HIS A 148 10.39 -0.93 -9.24
N LYS A 149 11.61 -0.99 -9.80
CA LYS A 149 12.12 -2.15 -10.55
C LYS A 149 12.00 -3.50 -9.84
N GLU A 150 12.15 -3.51 -8.51
CA GLU A 150 12.07 -4.73 -7.70
C GLU A 150 10.65 -5.28 -7.64
N TRP A 151 9.66 -4.38 -7.58
CA TRP A 151 8.26 -4.74 -7.66
C TRP A 151 7.91 -5.40 -8.99
N ASN A 152 8.42 -4.84 -10.09
CA ASN A 152 8.09 -5.30 -11.44
C ASN A 152 8.67 -6.69 -11.77
N ARG A 153 9.73 -7.14 -11.08
CA ARG A 153 10.33 -8.47 -11.33
C ARG A 153 9.39 -9.63 -10.99
N GLU A 154 8.56 -9.46 -9.98
CA GLU A 154 7.57 -10.47 -9.62
C GLU A 154 6.30 -10.38 -10.50
N ARG A 155 6.12 -9.28 -11.25
CA ARG A 155 4.80 -8.79 -11.70
C ARG A 155 4.90 -8.13 -13.07
N GLN A 156 5.13 -8.96 -14.09
CA GLN A 156 5.34 -8.56 -15.49
C GLN A 156 4.23 -7.65 -16.08
N ASN A 157 2.99 -7.77 -15.57
CA ASN A 157 1.80 -7.25 -16.25
C ASN A 157 1.34 -5.84 -15.80
N ILE A 158 1.97 -5.21 -14.81
CA ILE A 158 1.65 -3.82 -14.39
C ILE A 158 2.91 -2.94 -14.40
N PRO A 159 2.94 -1.84 -15.18
CA PRO A 159 4.16 -1.08 -15.43
C PRO A 159 4.56 -0.15 -14.28
N TYR A 160 3.60 0.36 -13.50
CA TYR A 160 3.84 1.38 -12.48
C TYR A 160 3.43 0.91 -11.08
N THR A 161 4.17 1.41 -10.08
CA THR A 161 3.86 1.18 -8.66
C THR A 161 2.92 2.25 -8.12
N SER A 162 3.06 3.49 -8.59
CA SER A 162 2.19 4.62 -8.24
C SER A 162 2.06 5.58 -9.40
N CYS A 163 0.93 6.27 -9.48
CA CYS A 163 0.65 7.27 -10.50
C CYS A 163 -0.11 8.45 -9.90
N ARG A 164 0.18 9.63 -10.42
CA ARG A 164 -0.63 10.83 -10.32
C ARG A 164 -1.25 11.10 -11.68
N PHE A 165 -2.56 11.28 -11.71
CA PHE A 165 -3.33 11.63 -12.90
C PHE A 165 -4.01 12.97 -12.68
N GLU A 166 -3.97 13.84 -13.67
CA GLU A 166 -4.58 15.16 -13.65
C GLU A 166 -5.72 15.21 -14.66
N ASN A 167 -6.83 15.84 -14.28
CA ASN A 167 -8.05 15.92 -15.11
C ASN A 167 -8.53 14.54 -15.60
N ILE A 168 -8.55 13.56 -14.71
CA ILE A 168 -9.01 12.19 -15.02
C ILE A 168 -10.49 12.05 -14.67
N CYS A 169 -11.23 11.24 -15.43
CA CYS A 169 -12.65 11.06 -15.21
C CYS A 169 -13.03 9.59 -15.03
N ILE A 170 -14.18 9.33 -14.43
CA ILE A 170 -14.81 8.02 -14.36
C ILE A 170 -16.18 8.08 -15.04
N ASN A 171 -16.50 7.09 -15.86
CA ASN A 171 -17.81 6.97 -16.49
C ASN A 171 -18.75 6.07 -15.68
N ARG A 172 -20.01 6.01 -16.11
CA ARG A 172 -21.05 5.16 -15.50
C ARG A 172 -20.75 3.65 -15.64
N ARG A 173 -19.79 3.21 -16.47
CA ARG A 173 -19.27 1.82 -16.47
C ARG A 173 -18.20 1.57 -15.40
N GLY A 174 -17.72 2.62 -14.72
CA GLY A 174 -16.58 2.53 -13.80
C GLY A 174 -15.22 2.52 -14.51
N GLU A 175 -15.17 2.86 -15.80
CA GLU A 175 -13.92 3.01 -16.54
C GLU A 175 -13.28 4.36 -16.18
N TRP A 176 -12.01 4.32 -15.81
CA TRP A 176 -11.19 5.51 -15.62
C TRP A 176 -10.65 5.98 -16.97
N ILE A 177 -10.92 7.22 -17.33
CA ILE A 177 -10.65 7.79 -18.65
C ILE A 177 -9.63 8.93 -18.54
N LEU A 178 -8.53 8.79 -19.27
CA LEU A 178 -7.46 9.76 -19.39
C LEU A 178 -7.50 10.42 -20.79
N TYR A 179 -7.79 11.72 -20.84
CA TYR A 179 -7.90 12.47 -22.09
C TYR A 179 -6.56 13.09 -22.48
N THR A 180 -5.78 12.43 -23.34
CA THR A 180 -4.43 12.90 -23.68
C THR A 180 -4.04 12.61 -25.12
N ASN A 181 -3.12 13.42 -25.66
CA ASN A 181 -2.50 13.19 -26.97
C ASN A 181 -1.17 12.40 -26.86
N SER A 182 -0.79 11.95 -25.66
CA SER A 182 0.43 11.18 -25.43
C SER A 182 0.39 9.84 -26.18
N LYS A 183 1.27 9.66 -27.18
CA LYS A 183 1.42 8.38 -27.90
C LYS A 183 1.72 7.22 -26.95
N HIS A 184 2.52 7.48 -25.91
CA HIS A 184 2.85 6.48 -24.89
C HIS A 184 1.61 6.02 -24.12
N ALA A 185 0.77 6.97 -23.69
CA ALA A 185 -0.47 6.62 -22.99
C ALA A 185 -1.42 5.83 -23.91
N HIS A 186 -1.57 6.24 -25.18
CA HIS A 186 -2.37 5.52 -26.16
C HIS A 186 -1.88 4.09 -26.43
N ALA A 187 -0.56 3.87 -26.42
CA ALA A 187 0.01 2.52 -26.50
C ALA A 187 -0.34 1.63 -25.29
N MET A 188 -0.76 2.24 -24.18
CA MET A 188 -1.19 1.59 -22.94
C MET A 188 -2.72 1.68 -22.72
N ASN A 189 -3.48 1.95 -23.79
CA ASN A 189 -4.93 2.04 -23.69
C ASN A 189 -5.53 0.71 -23.21
N ASN A 190 -6.48 0.77 -22.27
CA ASN A 190 -7.17 -0.37 -21.70
C ASN A 190 -6.25 -1.39 -21.00
N THR A 191 -5.06 -0.98 -20.57
CA THR A 191 -4.21 -1.81 -19.71
C THR A 191 -4.37 -1.42 -18.24
N PHE A 192 -3.94 -2.30 -17.34
CA PHE A 192 -3.79 -1.94 -15.93
C PHE A 192 -2.51 -1.12 -15.76
N TRP A 193 -2.62 0.05 -15.16
CA TRP A 193 -1.48 0.95 -14.96
C TRP A 193 -0.85 0.76 -13.60
N VAL A 194 -1.67 0.49 -12.57
CA VAL A 194 -1.25 0.52 -11.17
C VAL A 194 -2.19 -0.34 -10.31
N HIS A 195 -1.64 -1.07 -9.33
CA HIS A 195 -2.45 -1.75 -8.31
C HIS A 195 -2.93 -0.76 -7.24
N THR A 196 -4.12 -0.94 -6.69
CA THR A 196 -4.71 -0.03 -5.70
C THR A 196 -4.83 -0.63 -4.30
N GLY A 197 -4.52 -1.92 -4.10
CA GLY A 197 -4.64 -2.61 -2.80
C GLY A 197 -3.47 -3.53 -2.46
N ALA A 198 -3.44 -4.01 -1.21
CA ALA A 198 -2.27 -4.67 -0.62
C ALA A 198 -1.98 -6.07 -1.21
N TYR A 199 -3.03 -6.79 -1.57
CA TYR A 199 -2.95 -8.14 -2.15
C TYR A 199 -3.42 -8.17 -3.61
N PHE A 200 -3.24 -7.04 -4.31
CA PHE A 200 -3.33 -6.90 -5.77
C PHE A 200 -4.73 -7.09 -6.38
N ALA A 201 -5.73 -7.37 -5.55
CA ALA A 201 -7.10 -7.72 -5.93
C ALA A 201 -7.78 -6.69 -6.83
N ILE A 202 -7.39 -5.41 -6.73
CA ILE A 202 -7.93 -4.33 -7.55
C ILE A 202 -6.78 -3.56 -8.19
N SER A 203 -6.92 -3.30 -9.48
CA SER A 203 -5.96 -2.57 -10.30
C SER A 203 -6.70 -1.52 -11.11
N LEU A 204 -6.10 -0.35 -11.26
CA LEU A 204 -6.68 0.72 -12.04
C LEU A 204 -6.42 0.47 -13.53
N LYS A 205 -7.49 0.11 -14.25
CA LYS A 205 -7.50 0.02 -15.71
C LYS A 205 -7.79 1.40 -16.27
N ILE A 206 -6.87 1.93 -17.08
CA ILE A 206 -7.02 3.26 -17.67
C ILE A 206 -7.38 3.13 -19.14
N ARG A 207 -8.53 3.69 -19.51
CA ARG A 207 -8.90 3.95 -20.89
C ARG A 207 -8.31 5.29 -21.30
N VAL A 208 -7.63 5.32 -22.44
CA VAL A 208 -6.97 6.52 -22.95
C VAL A 208 -7.72 7.00 -24.19
N GLU A 209 -8.16 8.24 -24.14
CA GLU A 209 -8.94 8.90 -25.19
C GLU A 209 -8.24 10.17 -25.63
N ARG A 210 -8.54 10.65 -26.84
CA ARG A 210 -8.11 11.99 -27.24
C ARG A 210 -8.94 13.05 -26.50
N PRO A 211 -8.39 14.25 -26.24
CA PRO A 211 -9.16 15.36 -25.68
C PRO A 211 -10.46 15.61 -26.48
N PRO A 212 -11.62 15.73 -25.82
CA PRO A 212 -12.89 15.87 -26.51
C PRO A 212 -12.96 17.20 -27.26
N THR A 213 -13.50 17.17 -28.48
CA THR A 213 -13.73 18.38 -29.29
C THR A 213 -15.10 18.99 -29.01
N ARG A 214 -16.02 18.21 -28.42
CA ARG A 214 -17.35 18.65 -27.97
C ARG A 214 -17.71 18.03 -26.63
N ILE A 215 -18.42 18.82 -25.83
CA ILE A 215 -18.99 18.37 -24.56
C ILE A 215 -20.50 18.52 -24.66
N VAL A 216 -21.23 17.44 -24.42
CA VAL A 216 -22.70 17.39 -24.46
C VAL A 216 -23.23 17.01 -23.07
N ASN A 217 -24.39 17.54 -22.71
CA ASN A 217 -25.06 17.13 -21.47
C ASN A 217 -25.79 15.79 -21.65
N HIS A 218 -26.44 15.31 -20.59
CA HIS A 218 -27.20 14.06 -20.59
C HIS A 218 -28.37 14.01 -21.60
N GLN A 219 -28.81 15.16 -22.10
CA GLN A 219 -29.87 15.30 -23.13
C GLN A 219 -29.30 15.37 -24.55
N GLY A 220 -27.98 15.26 -24.72
CA GLY A 220 -27.30 15.39 -26.01
C GLY A 220 -27.13 16.84 -26.49
N LYS A 221 -27.50 17.84 -25.68
CA LYS A 221 -27.30 19.26 -26.02
C LYS A 221 -25.84 19.63 -25.85
N VAL A 222 -25.26 20.27 -26.88
CA VAL A 222 -23.89 20.80 -26.83
C VAL A 222 -23.79 21.88 -25.76
N VAL A 223 -22.94 21.61 -24.76
CA VAL A 223 -22.57 22.56 -23.70
C VAL A 223 -21.37 23.39 -24.16
N PHE A 224 -20.45 22.76 -24.90
CA PHE A 224 -19.22 23.40 -25.36
C PHE A 224 -18.71 22.79 -26.68
N SER A 225 -18.14 23.62 -27.57
CA SER A 225 -17.49 23.21 -28.81
C SER A 225 -16.12 23.89 -28.96
N PHE A 226 -15.05 23.12 -29.15
CA PHE A 226 -13.68 23.64 -29.32
C PHE A 226 -13.35 24.00 -30.78
N THR A 227 -14.09 23.45 -31.74
CA THR A 227 -13.98 23.85 -33.15
C THR A 227 -14.70 25.19 -33.28
N GLY A 228 -13.93 26.29 -33.33
CA GLY A 228 -14.51 27.61 -33.61
C GLY A 228 -15.34 27.55 -34.89
N ASP A 229 -16.44 28.31 -34.93
CA ASP A 229 -17.43 28.36 -36.03
C ASP A 229 -16.89 28.80 -37.40
N HIS A 230 -15.57 28.74 -37.63
CA HIS A 230 -14.89 29.07 -38.88
C HIS A 230 -14.76 27.90 -39.86
N ALA A 231 -15.41 26.76 -39.61
CA ALA A 231 -15.57 25.73 -40.63
C ALA A 231 -16.71 26.14 -41.60
N SER A 232 -16.50 27.21 -42.37
CA SER A 232 -17.33 27.49 -43.54
C SER A 232 -17.08 26.40 -44.57
N SER A 233 -18.10 25.58 -44.79
CA SER A 233 -18.50 24.91 -46.02
C SER A 233 -17.44 24.63 -47.09
N ASN A 234 -17.45 23.36 -47.52
CA ASN A 234 -16.89 22.83 -48.76
C ASN A 234 -15.45 22.34 -48.64
N ASN A 235 -15.28 21.20 -47.98
CA ASN A 235 -14.81 20.02 -48.70
C ASN A 235 -15.21 18.75 -47.93
N HIS A 236 -15.85 17.84 -48.67
CA HIS A 236 -15.98 16.43 -48.31
C HIS A 236 -14.59 15.83 -48.07
N ASP A 237 -14.55 14.81 -47.22
CA ASP A 237 -13.40 13.95 -46.91
C ASP A 237 -12.45 14.48 -45.83
N GLU A 238 -12.81 14.24 -44.58
CA GLU A 238 -12.28 13.10 -43.84
C GLU A 238 -13.14 12.89 -42.59
N ASP A 239 -13.37 11.61 -42.25
CA ASP A 239 -14.07 11.12 -41.07
C ASP A 239 -13.30 11.52 -39.80
N HIS A 240 -13.27 12.83 -39.50
CA HIS A 240 -12.64 13.37 -38.32
C HIS A 240 -13.50 12.96 -37.12
N ASP A 241 -13.25 11.75 -36.64
CA ASP A 241 -13.75 11.16 -35.39
C ASP A 241 -14.03 12.27 -34.38
N HIS A 242 -15.29 12.67 -34.27
CA HIS A 242 -15.67 13.70 -33.35
C HIS A 242 -15.69 13.08 -31.94
N TYR A 243 -14.63 13.33 -31.17
CA TYR A 243 -14.55 12.87 -29.78
C TYR A 243 -15.50 13.69 -28.90
N TRP A 244 -16.62 13.07 -28.50
CA TRP A 244 -17.62 13.69 -27.63
C TRP A 244 -17.47 13.22 -26.19
N MET A 245 -17.57 14.15 -25.25
CA MET A 245 -17.73 13.85 -23.83
C MET A 245 -19.19 14.07 -23.45
N VAL A 246 -19.89 13.00 -23.08
CA VAL A 246 -21.28 13.06 -22.62
C VAL A 246 -21.28 13.14 -21.10
N LEU A 247 -21.77 14.23 -20.52
CA LEU A 247 -21.88 14.39 -19.07
C LEU A 247 -23.16 13.72 -18.57
N SER A 248 -23.08 12.99 -17.47
CA SER A 248 -24.28 12.48 -16.80
C SER A 248 -25.10 13.61 -16.17
N GLU A 249 -26.36 13.33 -15.83
CA GLU A 249 -27.26 14.32 -15.20
C GLU A 249 -26.69 14.86 -13.88
N ARG A 250 -26.03 14.00 -13.11
CA ARG A 250 -25.41 14.34 -11.82
C ARG A 250 -23.91 14.54 -11.91
N PHE A 251 -23.43 14.98 -13.08
CA PHE A 251 -22.00 15.17 -13.30
C PHE A 251 -21.40 16.13 -12.27
N LYS A 252 -20.23 15.77 -11.75
CA LYS A 252 -19.49 16.60 -10.78
C LYS A 252 -17.99 16.62 -11.05
N TRP A 253 -17.37 17.71 -10.61
CA TRP A 253 -15.93 17.91 -10.66
C TRP A 253 -15.34 18.05 -9.27
N VAL A 254 -14.49 17.10 -8.85
CA VAL A 254 -13.78 17.13 -7.58
C VAL A 254 -12.48 17.93 -7.77
N SER A 255 -12.42 19.12 -7.18
CA SER A 255 -11.29 20.03 -7.35
C SER A 255 -10.10 19.71 -6.47
N ASP A 256 -10.36 19.12 -5.30
CA ASP A 256 -9.33 18.82 -4.32
C ASP A 256 -8.61 17.51 -4.71
N PRO A 257 -7.30 17.37 -4.46
CA PRO A 257 -6.58 16.13 -4.76
C PRO A 257 -7.23 14.93 -4.08
N THR A 258 -7.35 13.83 -4.82
CA THR A 258 -8.03 12.63 -4.35
C THR A 258 -7.04 11.48 -4.27
N LEU A 259 -6.82 10.95 -3.07
CA LEU A 259 -6.01 9.77 -2.81
C LEU A 259 -6.89 8.52 -2.96
N VAL A 260 -6.57 7.67 -3.94
CA VAL A 260 -7.42 6.53 -4.33
C VAL A 260 -6.76 5.21 -3.96
N PHE A 261 -7.44 4.39 -3.17
CA PHE A 261 -6.96 3.05 -2.84
C PHE A 261 -8.10 2.07 -2.51
N THR A 262 -7.75 0.80 -2.43
CA THR A 262 -8.60 -0.31 -2.01
C THR A 262 -8.22 -0.72 -0.61
N ARG A 263 -9.20 -0.70 0.30
CA ARG A 263 -9.05 -1.09 1.69
C ARG A 263 -8.76 -2.58 1.80
N HIS A 264 -7.98 -2.94 2.81
CA HIS A 264 -7.67 -4.31 3.15
C HIS A 264 -7.69 -4.51 4.67
N ALA A 265 -8.51 -5.46 5.13
CA ALA A 265 -8.54 -5.91 6.54
C ALA A 265 -8.67 -4.76 7.57
N MET A 266 -9.41 -3.70 7.21
CA MET A 266 -9.48 -2.46 7.99
C MET A 266 -10.08 -2.64 9.40
N ALA A 267 -10.81 -3.74 9.64
CA ALA A 267 -11.36 -4.07 10.95
C ALA A 267 -10.30 -4.20 12.06
N ASN A 268 -9.04 -4.46 11.71
CA ASN A 268 -7.93 -4.44 12.65
C ASN A 268 -7.09 -3.16 12.48
N LEU A 269 -6.88 -2.44 13.58
CA LEU A 269 -6.17 -1.17 13.57
C LEU A 269 -4.73 -1.29 13.04
N GLY A 270 -4.03 -2.39 13.33
CA GLY A 270 -2.69 -2.63 12.79
C GLY A 270 -2.69 -2.74 11.26
N HIS A 271 -3.64 -3.47 10.69
CA HIS A 271 -3.81 -3.55 9.23
C HIS A 271 -4.24 -2.20 8.65
N ALA A 272 -5.11 -1.45 9.33
CA ALA A 272 -5.45 -0.10 8.92
C ALA A 272 -4.18 0.78 8.81
N TRP A 273 -3.28 0.73 9.79
CA TRP A 273 -2.04 1.51 9.72
C TRP A 273 -1.09 1.04 8.63
N LEU A 274 -0.73 -0.25 8.58
CA LEU A 274 0.33 -0.72 7.70
C LEU A 274 -0.13 -1.10 6.28
N ASP A 275 -1.29 -1.76 6.12
CA ASP A 275 -1.78 -2.22 4.81
C ASP A 275 -2.44 -1.11 3.99
N ASN A 276 -2.85 -0.02 4.66
CA ASN A 276 -3.70 1.02 4.06
C ASN A 276 -3.08 2.41 4.17
N TYR A 277 -2.94 2.94 5.40
CA TYR A 277 -2.60 4.35 5.59
C TYR A 277 -1.11 4.68 5.50
N LEU A 278 -0.20 3.76 5.84
CA LEU A 278 1.23 3.95 5.61
C LEU A 278 1.53 4.06 4.11
N PRO A 279 1.00 3.18 3.23
CA PRO A 279 1.16 3.35 1.81
C PRO A 279 0.49 4.61 1.25
N LEU A 280 -0.68 4.99 1.77
CA LEU A 280 -1.33 6.27 1.45
C LEU A 280 -0.40 7.46 1.76
N PHE A 281 0.17 7.47 2.97
CA PHE A 281 1.14 8.48 3.39
C PHE A 281 2.38 8.49 2.50
N ASN A 282 2.87 7.32 2.09
CA ASN A 282 3.94 7.26 1.13
C ASN A 282 3.54 7.83 -0.24
N LEU A 283 2.31 7.63 -0.72
CA LEU A 283 1.85 8.27 -1.96
C LEU A 283 1.88 9.79 -1.84
N MET A 284 1.46 10.31 -0.68
CA MET A 284 1.56 11.75 -0.36
C MET A 284 3.03 12.21 -0.42
N MET A 285 3.97 11.43 0.13
CA MET A 285 5.40 11.75 0.08
C MET A 285 5.98 11.69 -1.35
N ILE A 286 5.66 10.65 -2.14
CA ILE A 286 6.18 10.46 -3.50
C ILE A 286 5.80 11.63 -4.41
N PHE A 287 4.57 12.13 -4.28
CA PHE A 287 4.07 13.22 -5.10
C PHE A 287 4.14 14.58 -4.38
N GLU A 288 4.94 14.68 -3.31
CA GLU A 288 5.20 15.92 -2.56
C GLU A 288 3.91 16.66 -2.14
N TYR A 289 2.88 15.91 -1.74
CA TYR A 289 1.55 16.39 -1.35
C TYR A 289 1.10 15.84 0.01
N VAL A 290 1.80 16.22 1.06
CA VAL A 290 1.46 15.85 2.45
C VAL A 290 0.55 16.91 3.08
N ASN A 291 -0.64 17.08 2.48
CA ASN A 291 -1.67 18.02 2.92
C ASN A 291 -2.93 17.26 3.33
N ARG A 292 -3.71 17.79 4.28
CA ARG A 292 -5.04 17.25 4.65
C ARG A 292 -6.16 17.78 3.77
N GLU A 293 -5.93 18.82 2.96
CA GLU A 293 -6.88 19.37 1.98
C GLU A 293 -7.06 18.44 0.76
N ASN A 294 -7.39 17.18 1.01
CA ASN A 294 -7.54 16.13 0.01
C ASN A 294 -8.81 15.33 0.29
N HIS A 295 -9.33 14.63 -0.71
CA HIS A 295 -10.27 13.53 -0.49
C HIS A 295 -9.52 12.20 -0.41
N ILE A 296 -10.08 11.26 0.34
CA ILE A 296 -9.75 9.84 0.23
C ILE A 296 -10.89 9.18 -0.54
N LEU A 297 -10.58 8.38 -1.56
CA LEU A 297 -11.57 7.62 -2.34
C LEU A 297 -11.31 6.13 -2.21
N TYR A 298 -12.30 5.41 -1.66
CA TYR A 298 -12.30 3.96 -1.58
C TYR A 298 -12.90 3.33 -2.83
N LEU A 299 -12.24 2.29 -3.37
CA LEU A 299 -12.71 1.55 -4.55
C LEU A 299 -13.46 0.25 -4.22
N ASP A 300 -13.48 -0.15 -2.95
CA ASP A 300 -14.17 -1.36 -2.46
C ASP A 300 -15.52 -1.02 -1.80
N PHE A 301 -16.27 -2.08 -1.45
CA PHE A 301 -17.57 -2.01 -0.78
C PHE A 301 -17.50 -2.38 0.72
N GLU A 302 -16.32 -2.40 1.34
CA GLU A 302 -16.19 -2.84 2.75
C GLU A 302 -16.90 -1.88 3.73
N GLN A 303 -17.35 -2.42 4.87
CA GLN A 303 -18.12 -1.68 5.88
C GLN A 303 -17.28 -0.63 6.66
N PRO A 304 -17.91 0.44 7.17
CA PRO A 304 -17.29 1.73 7.52
C PRO A 304 -16.71 1.86 8.95
N HIS A 305 -16.38 0.77 9.65
CA HIS A 305 -16.02 0.79 11.09
C HIS A 305 -14.79 1.67 11.48
N VAL A 306 -14.18 2.36 10.52
CA VAL A 306 -12.81 2.89 10.57
C VAL A 306 -12.69 4.29 9.94
N ASP A 307 -13.80 4.92 9.57
CA ASP A 307 -13.85 6.26 8.95
C ASP A 307 -13.18 7.35 9.82
N GLN A 308 -13.09 7.12 11.14
CA GLN A 308 -12.37 8.01 12.06
C GLN A 308 -10.89 8.13 11.71
N ILE A 309 -10.25 7.09 11.16
CA ILE A 309 -8.83 7.14 10.80
C ILE A 309 -8.60 8.01 9.56
N ALA A 310 -9.54 7.99 8.61
CA ALA A 310 -9.45 8.79 7.39
C ALA A 310 -9.32 10.29 7.73
N SER A 311 -10.01 10.73 8.78
CA SER A 311 -9.96 12.12 9.26
C SER A 311 -8.56 12.58 9.68
N ILE A 312 -7.64 11.66 9.98
CA ILE A 312 -6.25 12.01 10.32
C ILE A 312 -5.49 12.48 9.08
N PHE A 313 -5.79 11.86 7.92
CA PHE A 313 -5.11 12.11 6.63
C PHE A 313 -5.84 13.11 5.74
N SER A 314 -7.14 13.28 5.95
CA SER A 314 -8.00 14.16 5.17
C SER A 314 -8.86 15.01 6.11
N ASN A 315 -9.09 16.28 5.78
CA ASN A 315 -10.10 17.11 6.43
C ASN A 315 -11.43 17.11 5.67
N LYS A 316 -11.51 16.39 4.55
CA LYS A 316 -12.71 16.21 3.74
C LYS A 316 -13.34 14.88 4.10
N GLU A 317 -14.64 14.77 3.84
CA GLU A 317 -15.32 13.49 4.00
C GLU A 317 -14.79 12.48 2.96
N PRO A 318 -14.57 11.22 3.37
CA PRO A 318 -14.18 10.17 2.45
C PRO A 318 -15.23 9.96 1.35
N LEU A 319 -14.75 9.70 0.15
CA LEU A 319 -15.53 9.32 -1.01
C LEU A 319 -15.44 7.80 -1.21
N GLN A 320 -16.40 7.24 -1.93
CA GLN A 320 -16.44 5.84 -2.32
C GLN A 320 -16.97 5.70 -3.74
N GLN A 321 -16.44 4.73 -4.48
CA GLN A 321 -17.03 4.28 -5.73
C GLN A 321 -18.27 3.44 -5.42
N CYS A 322 -19.43 3.95 -5.82
CA CYS A 322 -20.73 3.33 -5.60
C CYS A 322 -21.31 2.82 -6.92
N VAL A 323 -22.32 1.94 -6.83
CA VAL A 323 -23.06 1.42 -7.97
C VAL A 323 -24.56 1.52 -7.68
N ASN A 324 -25.33 1.96 -8.67
CA ASN A 324 -26.80 1.98 -8.66
C ASN A 324 -27.35 1.49 -10.02
N GLU A 325 -28.67 1.60 -10.20
CA GLU A 325 -29.36 1.23 -11.44
C GLU A 325 -28.90 1.99 -12.69
N PHE A 326 -28.25 3.15 -12.52
CA PHE A 326 -27.68 3.94 -13.62
C PHE A 326 -26.18 3.67 -13.85
N GLY A 327 -25.55 2.86 -13.00
CA GLY A 327 -24.15 2.45 -13.10
C GLY A 327 -23.27 2.94 -11.97
N THR A 328 -21.97 3.04 -12.25
CA THR A 328 -20.95 3.52 -11.31
C THR A 328 -21.04 5.02 -11.11
N PHE A 329 -20.90 5.47 -9.87
CA PHE A 329 -20.79 6.88 -9.52
C PHE A 329 -19.92 7.07 -8.29
N ILE A 330 -19.45 8.30 -8.06
CA ILE A 330 -18.70 8.63 -6.84
C ILE A 330 -19.65 9.28 -5.84
N ALA A 331 -19.65 8.85 -4.58
CA ALA A 331 -20.41 9.50 -3.51
C ALA A 331 -19.61 9.55 -2.22
N LYS A 332 -20.19 10.09 -1.14
CA LYS A 332 -19.61 10.01 0.20
C LYS A 332 -19.66 8.56 0.69
N ALA A 333 -18.60 8.13 1.37
CA ALA A 333 -18.59 6.84 2.05
C ALA A 333 -19.42 6.92 3.36
N PRO A 334 -20.09 5.84 3.79
CA PRO A 334 -20.34 4.62 3.04
C PRO A 334 -21.43 4.82 1.94
N CYS A 335 -21.34 4.07 0.84
CA CYS A 335 -22.43 4.00 -0.13
C CYS A 335 -23.73 3.50 0.54
N ARG A 336 -24.84 4.24 0.40
CA ARG A 336 -26.14 3.90 1.02
C ARG A 336 -26.86 2.71 0.35
N TYR A 337 -26.48 2.32 -0.87
CA TYR A 337 -27.11 1.23 -1.64
C TYR A 337 -26.11 0.68 -2.67
N SER A 338 -25.99 -0.63 -2.81
CA SER A 338 -25.18 -1.30 -3.85
C SER A 338 -25.89 -2.60 -4.25
N PRO A 339 -26.86 -2.54 -5.18
CA PRO A 339 -27.49 -3.74 -5.68
C PRO A 339 -26.44 -4.55 -6.47
N PRO A 340 -26.58 -5.89 -6.56
CA PRO A 340 -25.72 -6.69 -7.42
C PRO A 340 -25.78 -6.16 -8.86
N LEU A 341 -24.62 -6.07 -9.52
CA LEU A 341 -24.53 -5.62 -10.92
C LEU A 341 -25.32 -6.59 -11.81
N ASP A 342 -26.41 -6.13 -12.42
CA ASP A 342 -26.98 -6.80 -13.58
C ASP A 342 -26.11 -6.55 -14.83
N ALA A 343 -25.93 -7.58 -15.64
CA ALA A 343 -25.11 -7.55 -16.86
C ALA A 343 -25.64 -6.57 -17.95
N GLU A 344 -26.85 -6.02 -17.81
CA GLU A 344 -27.47 -5.10 -18.79
C GLU A 344 -26.96 -3.64 -18.73
N LEU A 345 -26.13 -3.28 -17.74
CA LEU A 345 -25.57 -1.92 -17.58
C LEU A 345 -24.62 -1.46 -18.71
N GLU A 346 -24.32 -2.32 -19.69
CA GLU A 346 -23.31 -2.07 -20.72
C GLU A 346 -23.68 -0.99 -21.75
N ARG A 347 -24.95 -0.58 -21.93
CA ARG A 347 -25.33 0.38 -22.99
C ARG A 347 -25.46 1.85 -22.57
N ASN A 348 -25.84 2.15 -21.33
CA ASN A 348 -26.00 3.53 -20.85
C ASN A 348 -24.76 4.09 -20.11
N GLY A 349 -23.70 3.28 -19.96
CA GLY A 349 -22.58 3.58 -19.08
C GLY A 349 -21.49 4.54 -19.60
N THR A 350 -21.57 5.02 -20.85
CA THR A 350 -20.49 5.86 -21.44
C THR A 350 -20.48 7.29 -20.92
N GLN A 351 -21.57 7.73 -20.28
CA GLN A 351 -21.67 9.07 -19.70
C GLN A 351 -20.65 9.24 -18.57
N ILE A 352 -19.98 10.38 -18.54
CA ILE A 352 -19.05 10.75 -17.50
C ILE A 352 -19.82 11.13 -16.24
N ASP A 353 -19.50 10.46 -15.13
CA ASP A 353 -20.10 10.74 -13.82
C ASP A 353 -19.29 11.79 -13.06
N THR A 354 -18.01 11.51 -12.84
CA THR A 354 -17.16 12.36 -12.02
C THR A 354 -15.83 12.60 -12.71
N CYS A 355 -15.34 13.84 -12.70
CA CYS A 355 -13.96 14.16 -13.02
C CYS A 355 -13.22 14.67 -11.79
N PHE A 356 -11.91 14.49 -11.78
CA PHE A 356 -11.02 14.88 -10.69
C PHE A 356 -9.92 15.78 -11.23
N SER A 357 -9.65 16.90 -10.55
CA SER A 357 -8.49 17.73 -10.86
C SER A 357 -7.18 16.95 -10.69
N ALA A 358 -7.07 16.16 -9.61
CA ALA A 358 -5.93 15.29 -9.39
C ALA A 358 -6.33 14.00 -8.65
N VAL A 359 -5.83 12.87 -9.15
CA VAL A 359 -5.94 11.54 -8.53
C VAL A 359 -4.53 11.01 -8.28
N LEU A 360 -4.24 10.68 -7.03
CA LEU A 360 -3.02 10.03 -6.61
C LEU A 360 -3.36 8.61 -6.20
N THR A 361 -2.74 7.62 -6.83
CA THR A 361 -3.01 6.22 -6.54
C THR A 361 -1.73 5.39 -6.61
N GLY A 362 -1.72 4.26 -5.92
CA GLY A 362 -0.60 3.35 -5.97
C GLY A 362 -0.78 2.14 -5.10
N ASN A 363 0.16 1.23 -5.30
CA ASN A 363 0.10 -0.08 -4.69
C ASN A 363 0.45 0.00 -3.20
N THR A 364 -0.52 -0.41 -2.38
CA THR A 364 -0.32 -0.45 -0.93
C THR A 364 0.53 -1.64 -0.47
N GLY A 365 0.56 -2.74 -1.24
CA GLY A 365 1.27 -3.98 -0.90
C GLY A 365 2.77 -3.98 -1.15
N SER A 366 3.27 -3.04 -1.96
CA SER A 366 4.71 -2.89 -2.22
C SER A 366 5.53 -2.56 -0.96
N PHE A 367 4.85 -2.14 0.11
CA PHE A 367 5.47 -1.78 1.36
C PHE A 367 5.99 -3.00 2.14
N PHE A 368 5.15 -3.96 2.54
CA PHE A 368 5.60 -5.13 3.33
C PHE A 368 6.81 -5.84 2.71
N LYS A 369 6.63 -6.30 1.46
CA LYS A 369 7.59 -7.20 0.80
C LYS A 369 8.98 -6.59 0.65
N HIS A 370 9.08 -5.26 0.64
CA HIS A 370 10.33 -4.55 0.43
C HIS A 370 10.53 -3.40 1.44
N MET A 371 10.06 -3.57 2.69
CA MET A 371 10.17 -2.51 3.70
C MET A 371 11.62 -2.09 3.95
N GLY A 372 12.60 -3.01 3.89
CA GLY A 372 14.01 -2.76 4.25
C GLY A 372 14.75 -1.66 3.46
N ARG A 373 14.15 -1.09 2.41
CA ARG A 373 14.68 0.09 1.68
C ARG A 373 13.91 1.37 1.93
N ARG A 374 12.86 1.28 2.74
CA ARG A 374 11.86 2.29 3.03
C ARG A 374 11.71 2.55 4.53
N ASP A 375 12.64 2.04 5.34
CA ASP A 375 12.70 2.21 6.80
C ASP A 375 12.58 3.68 7.22
N HIS A 376 13.09 4.62 6.41
CA HIS A 376 13.02 6.05 6.68
C HIS A 376 11.58 6.62 6.65
N ILE A 377 10.64 5.96 5.98
CA ILE A 377 9.23 6.40 5.90
C ILE A 377 8.51 6.12 7.21
N LEU A 378 8.85 5.04 7.91
CA LEU A 378 8.16 4.61 9.12
C LEU A 378 8.26 5.64 10.27
N PRO A 379 9.44 6.19 10.61
CA PRO A 379 9.54 7.30 11.55
C PRO A 379 8.76 8.55 11.11
N ALA A 380 8.78 8.89 9.82
CA ALA A 380 8.05 10.04 9.30
C ALA A 380 6.52 9.85 9.43
N PHE A 381 6.03 8.66 9.09
CA PHE A 381 4.63 8.27 9.23
C PHE A 381 4.18 8.27 10.69
N ARG A 382 4.96 7.64 11.58
CA ARG A 382 4.71 7.67 13.03
C ARG A 382 4.62 9.10 13.55
N ASN A 383 5.62 9.92 13.26
CA ASN A 383 5.67 11.30 13.75
C ASN A 383 4.52 12.13 13.19
N TYR A 384 4.12 11.90 11.93
CA TYR A 384 2.92 12.50 11.34
C TYR A 384 1.67 12.16 12.17
N LEU A 385 1.44 10.87 12.46
CA LEU A 385 0.30 10.42 13.26
C LEU A 385 0.28 11.03 14.67
N LEU A 386 1.41 10.98 15.38
CA LEU A 386 1.52 11.54 16.74
C LEU A 386 1.20 13.03 16.76
N ASN A 387 1.70 13.78 15.77
CA ASN A 387 1.42 15.21 15.65
C ASN A 387 -0.05 15.49 15.34
N LYS A 388 -0.68 14.72 14.44
CA LYS A 388 -2.10 14.91 14.08
C LYS A 388 -3.06 14.54 15.20
N LEU A 389 -2.71 13.55 16.00
CA LEU A 389 -3.47 13.15 17.18
C LEU A 389 -3.19 14.02 18.41
N GLN A 390 -2.30 15.03 18.27
CA GLN A 390 -1.90 15.93 19.35
C GLN A 390 -1.38 15.19 20.58
N ILE A 391 -0.70 14.06 20.37
CA ILE A 391 -0.09 13.28 21.47
C ILE A 391 1.25 13.97 21.79
N PRO A 392 1.36 14.71 22.91
CA PRO A 392 2.47 15.62 23.12
C PRO A 392 3.74 14.84 23.51
N TYR A 393 4.87 15.22 22.90
CA TYR A 393 6.17 14.62 23.25
C TYR A 393 6.57 14.82 24.72
N SER A 394 6.06 15.85 25.38
CA SER A 394 6.35 16.15 26.78
C SER A 394 5.87 15.06 27.73
N LYS A 395 4.72 14.42 27.45
CA LYS A 395 4.20 13.29 28.26
C LYS A 395 5.16 12.10 28.29
N PHE A 396 6.05 11.96 27.29
CA PHE A 396 7.02 10.86 27.24
C PHE A 396 8.14 11.07 28.25
N LYS A 397 8.60 12.31 28.46
CA LYS A 397 9.72 12.62 29.34
C LYS A 397 9.42 12.32 30.81
N GLU A 398 8.19 12.54 31.25
CA GLU A 398 7.79 12.33 32.65
C GLU A 398 7.61 10.85 33.00
N ARG A 399 7.36 9.99 32.00
CA ARG A 399 7.07 8.55 32.21
C ARG A 399 8.29 7.63 32.16
N HIS A 400 9.50 8.16 31.92
CA HIS A 400 10.73 7.35 31.90
C HIS A 400 11.03 6.59 33.22
N LYS A 401 10.36 6.97 34.32
CA LYS A 401 10.50 6.32 35.64
C LYS A 401 9.64 5.07 35.81
N THR A 402 8.70 4.78 34.91
CA THR A 402 7.86 3.57 34.99
C THR A 402 8.26 2.59 33.90
N LEU A 403 8.59 1.36 34.29
CA LEU A 403 8.78 0.25 33.36
C LEU A 403 7.41 -0.37 33.05
N VAL A 404 6.87 -0.12 31.86
CA VAL A 404 5.58 -0.69 31.43
C VAL A 404 5.83 -1.94 30.59
N ILE A 405 5.29 -3.08 31.04
CA ILE A 405 5.33 -4.37 30.35
C ILE A 405 3.90 -4.75 30.00
N ALA A 406 3.62 -4.96 28.72
CA ALA A 406 2.31 -5.39 28.25
C ALA A 406 2.38 -6.75 27.58
N VAL A 407 1.43 -7.61 27.92
CA VAL A 407 1.22 -8.91 27.27
C VAL A 407 -0.10 -8.84 26.51
N GLN A 408 -0.04 -9.04 25.19
CA GLN A 408 -1.21 -8.94 24.32
C GLN A 408 -2.17 -10.10 24.58
N ASN A 409 -3.39 -9.77 25.01
CA ASN A 409 -4.51 -10.69 25.13
C ASN A 409 -5.42 -10.51 23.91
N LYS A 410 -5.32 -11.43 22.95
CA LYS A 410 -6.18 -11.44 21.76
C LYS A 410 -7.42 -12.30 22.03
N PRO A 411 -8.58 -11.98 21.43
CA PRO A 411 -9.72 -12.88 21.44
C PRO A 411 -9.34 -14.26 20.85
N LEU A 412 -9.67 -15.34 21.56
CA LEU A 412 -9.35 -16.71 21.14
C LEU A 412 -10.09 -17.14 19.87
N HIS A 413 -11.18 -16.47 19.52
CA HIS A 413 -11.98 -16.77 18.34
C HIS A 413 -11.45 -16.11 17.05
N SER A 414 -10.18 -15.68 17.01
CA SER A 414 -9.58 -15.17 15.78
C SER A 414 -9.50 -16.27 14.71
N SER A 415 -9.74 -15.91 13.45
CA SER A 415 -9.67 -16.87 12.33
C SER A 415 -8.28 -17.50 12.16
N ASN A 416 -7.22 -16.81 12.60
CA ASN A 416 -5.84 -17.27 12.50
C ASN A 416 -5.36 -18.04 13.74
N LYS A 417 -6.22 -18.21 14.77
CA LYS A 417 -5.89 -18.88 16.04
C LYS A 417 -4.55 -18.45 16.66
N ASP A 418 -4.19 -17.19 16.51
CA ASP A 418 -2.84 -16.65 16.75
C ASP A 418 -2.70 -15.95 18.11
N ALA A 419 -3.26 -16.55 19.16
CA ALA A 419 -3.37 -15.93 20.48
C ALA A 419 -2.48 -16.65 21.50
N ILE A 420 -1.91 -15.87 22.44
CA ILE A 420 -1.30 -16.42 23.66
C ILE A 420 -2.45 -16.82 24.59
N ILE A 421 -2.64 -18.10 24.89
CA ILE A 421 -3.81 -18.53 25.68
C ILE A 421 -3.64 -18.32 27.18
N ASN A 422 -2.40 -18.30 27.69
CA ASN A 422 -2.12 -18.22 29.12
C ASN A 422 -1.69 -16.81 29.57
N VAL A 423 -2.20 -15.76 28.92
CA VAL A 423 -1.85 -14.36 29.25
C VAL A 423 -2.12 -14.03 30.71
N ASP A 424 -3.24 -14.49 31.29
CA ASP A 424 -3.57 -14.23 32.69
C ASP A 424 -2.54 -14.87 33.64
N GLN A 425 -2.07 -16.09 33.33
CA GLN A 425 -1.01 -16.76 34.08
C GLN A 425 0.30 -15.97 34.01
N ILE A 426 0.68 -15.51 32.81
CA ILE A 426 1.90 -14.72 32.58
C ILE A 426 1.82 -13.40 33.36
N VAL A 427 0.72 -12.65 33.23
CA VAL A 427 0.53 -11.36 33.89
C VAL A 427 0.56 -11.52 35.42
N ASN A 428 -0.12 -12.52 35.96
CA ASN A 428 -0.11 -12.80 37.40
C ASN A 428 1.30 -13.12 37.90
N TYR A 429 2.04 -13.98 37.19
CA TYR A 429 3.41 -14.33 37.53
C TYR A 429 4.34 -13.11 37.49
N LEU A 430 4.32 -12.34 36.40
CA LEU A 430 5.12 -11.11 36.26
C LEU A 430 4.78 -10.07 37.34
N THR A 431 3.51 -9.98 37.75
CA THR A 431 3.07 -9.08 38.82
C THR A 431 3.64 -9.51 40.18
N GLN A 432 3.70 -10.81 40.47
CA GLN A 432 4.33 -11.34 41.68
C GLN A 432 5.85 -11.09 41.68
N MET A 433 6.49 -11.19 40.52
CA MET A 433 7.95 -11.05 40.35
C MET A 433 8.41 -9.61 40.09
N LYS A 434 7.49 -8.64 40.13
CA LYS A 434 7.73 -7.28 39.62
C LYS A 434 8.88 -6.55 40.31
N GLU A 435 9.02 -6.70 41.63
CA GLU A 435 10.09 -6.07 42.42
C GLU A 435 11.45 -6.65 42.05
N GLN A 436 11.53 -7.98 41.88
CA GLN A 436 12.75 -8.64 41.45
C GLN A 436 13.14 -8.23 40.02
N ILE A 437 12.17 -8.12 39.11
CA ILE A 437 12.41 -7.62 37.74
C ILE A 437 12.98 -6.20 37.81
N LEU A 438 12.37 -5.33 38.62
CA LEU A 438 12.79 -3.94 38.77
C LEU A 438 14.24 -3.84 39.30
N GLU A 439 14.56 -4.58 40.35
CA GLU A 439 15.92 -4.67 40.92
C GLU A 439 16.93 -5.12 39.85
N GLN A 440 16.67 -6.27 39.20
CA GLN A 440 17.57 -6.85 38.20
C GLN A 440 17.79 -5.96 36.97
N VAL A 441 16.78 -5.20 36.54
CA VAL A 441 16.89 -4.26 35.42
C VAL A 441 17.66 -3.00 35.83
N ASN A 442 17.49 -2.53 37.07
CA ASN A 442 18.14 -1.32 37.57
C ASN A 442 19.61 -1.52 37.93
N GLU A 443 20.05 -2.74 38.28
CA GLU A 443 21.46 -3.08 38.54
C GLU A 443 22.44 -2.59 37.44
N ARG A 444 22.00 -2.55 36.18
CA ARG A 444 22.82 -2.10 35.04
C ARG A 444 22.45 -0.72 34.50
N ASN A 445 21.30 -0.16 34.88
CA ASN A 445 20.77 1.09 34.32
C ASN A 445 20.93 2.26 35.29
N VAL A 446 22.16 2.51 35.76
CA VAL A 446 22.49 3.53 36.77
C VAL A 446 22.01 4.95 36.36
N GLN A 447 21.99 5.25 35.07
CA GLN A 447 21.62 6.58 34.56
C GLN A 447 20.10 6.78 34.39
N PHE A 448 19.33 5.69 34.25
CA PHE A 448 17.89 5.73 33.96
C PHE A 448 17.16 4.64 34.75
N ALA A 449 17.33 4.64 36.07
CA ALA A 449 16.67 3.68 36.94
C ALA A 449 15.15 3.90 36.90
N TYR A 450 14.41 2.81 36.75
CA TYR A 450 12.96 2.81 36.89
C TYR A 450 12.60 2.84 38.39
N GLU A 451 11.58 3.61 38.76
CA GLU A 451 11.08 3.72 40.13
C GLU A 451 9.97 2.71 40.42
N LYS A 452 9.22 2.32 39.39
CA LYS A 452 8.13 1.36 39.49
C LYS A 452 7.94 0.59 38.18
N ILE A 453 7.19 -0.50 38.27
CA ILE A 453 6.86 -1.37 37.16
C ILE A 453 5.33 -1.53 37.08
N GLU A 454 4.82 -1.52 35.86
CA GLU A 454 3.40 -1.73 35.54
C GLU A 454 3.28 -2.92 34.59
N ILE A 455 2.54 -3.95 34.99
CA ILE A 455 2.27 -5.14 34.17
C ILE A 455 0.84 -5.06 33.67
N VAL A 456 0.65 -5.08 32.35
CA VAL A 456 -0.64 -4.84 31.71
C VAL A 456 -1.08 -6.07 30.92
N ASN A 457 -2.28 -6.57 31.24
CA ASN A 457 -3.03 -7.50 30.40
C ASN A 457 -3.70 -6.71 29.28
N LEU A 458 -3.05 -6.62 28.11
CA LEU A 458 -3.41 -5.66 27.08
C LEU A 458 -4.51 -6.22 26.17
N ARG A 459 -5.68 -5.58 26.20
CA ARG A 459 -6.81 -5.80 25.29
C ARG A 459 -7.01 -4.57 24.42
N LEU A 460 -6.72 -4.68 23.13
CA LEU A 460 -6.75 -3.52 22.23
C LEU A 460 -8.19 -3.17 21.84
N GLU A 461 -9.05 -4.16 21.74
CA GLU A 461 -10.47 -4.02 21.42
C GLU A 461 -11.25 -3.19 22.44
N THR A 462 -10.72 -3.04 23.67
CA THR A 462 -11.33 -2.21 24.72
C THR A 462 -10.84 -0.76 24.71
N MET A 463 -9.93 -0.40 23.79
CA MET A 463 -9.33 0.93 23.71
C MET A 463 -9.71 1.64 22.40
N SER A 464 -10.00 2.94 22.47
CA SER A 464 -10.11 3.78 21.27
C SER A 464 -8.76 3.90 20.54
N VAL A 465 -8.80 4.29 19.26
CA VAL A 465 -7.60 4.46 18.43
C VAL A 465 -6.56 5.39 19.10
N ALA A 466 -7.01 6.53 19.64
CA ALA A 466 -6.12 7.48 20.32
C ALA A 466 -5.50 6.87 21.59
N GLN A 467 -6.28 6.15 22.39
CA GLN A 467 -5.79 5.46 23.60
C GLN A 467 -4.78 4.37 23.27
N GLN A 468 -5.02 3.59 22.20
CA GLN A 468 -4.05 2.58 21.77
C GLN A 468 -2.72 3.24 21.41
N ILE A 469 -2.73 4.28 20.57
CA ILE A 469 -1.50 4.97 20.18
C ILE A 469 -0.80 5.59 21.40
N GLU A 470 -1.53 6.32 22.26
CA GLU A 470 -0.97 6.92 23.48
C GLU A 470 -0.37 5.85 24.40
N PHE A 471 -1.02 4.70 24.58
CA PHE A 471 -0.49 3.61 25.39
C PHE A 471 0.87 3.12 24.87
N PHE A 472 0.94 2.79 23.57
CA PHE A 472 2.17 2.27 22.95
C PHE A 472 3.33 3.27 23.00
N THR A 473 3.07 4.58 22.99
CA THR A 473 4.15 5.58 23.15
C THR A 473 4.89 5.48 24.48
N THR A 474 4.28 4.86 25.50
CA THR A 474 4.84 4.72 26.85
C THR A 474 5.31 3.32 27.17
N LEU A 475 5.11 2.38 26.24
CA LEU A 475 5.38 0.97 26.45
C LEU A 475 6.88 0.67 26.32
N ASN A 476 7.44 -0.05 27.29
CA ASN A 476 8.85 -0.46 27.27
C ASN A 476 8.99 -1.90 26.74
N VAL A 477 8.13 -2.81 27.16
CA VAL A 477 8.17 -4.21 26.73
C VAL A 477 6.81 -4.61 26.19
N TYR A 478 6.78 -5.10 24.95
CA TYR A 478 5.57 -5.61 24.33
C TYR A 478 5.72 -7.10 23.99
N VAL A 479 4.93 -7.95 24.63
CA VAL A 479 4.85 -9.39 24.32
C VAL A 479 3.64 -9.64 23.44
N THR A 480 3.84 -10.14 22.23
CA THR A 480 2.77 -10.31 21.24
C THR A 480 3.09 -11.41 20.23
N THR A 481 2.07 -11.95 19.57
CA THR A 481 2.21 -12.89 18.44
C THR A 481 2.33 -12.14 17.10
N GLN A 482 2.51 -12.85 15.99
CA GLN A 482 2.74 -12.23 14.67
C GLN A 482 1.52 -11.63 13.96
N GLY A 483 0.36 -11.59 14.60
CA GLY A 483 -0.82 -10.96 14.01
C GLY A 483 -0.77 -9.44 14.06
N SER A 484 -1.68 -8.77 13.37
CA SER A 484 -1.66 -7.32 13.14
C SER A 484 -1.61 -6.41 14.39
N ALA A 485 -1.99 -6.90 15.57
CA ALA A 485 -1.75 -6.18 16.83
C ALA A 485 -0.25 -5.84 17.03
N SER A 486 0.66 -6.68 16.54
CA SER A 486 2.10 -6.47 16.62
C SER A 486 2.54 -5.16 15.94
N TYR A 487 1.83 -4.69 14.92
CA TYR A 487 2.14 -3.48 14.17
C TYR A 487 2.03 -2.21 14.99
N MET A 488 1.31 -2.26 16.12
CA MET A 488 1.25 -1.14 17.07
C MET A 488 2.61 -0.84 17.72
N SER A 489 3.56 -1.79 17.66
CA SER A 489 4.95 -1.58 18.09
C SER A 489 5.65 -0.42 17.35
N LEU A 490 5.17 -0.04 16.16
CA LEU A 490 5.64 1.17 15.47
C LEU A 490 5.61 2.40 16.39
N PHE A 491 4.61 2.50 17.27
CA PHE A 491 4.41 3.65 18.16
C PHE A 491 5.23 3.58 19.46
N MET A 492 5.99 2.50 19.71
CA MET A 492 6.87 2.39 20.89
C MET A 492 8.01 3.39 20.81
N TYR A 493 7.86 4.53 21.49
CA TYR A 493 8.79 5.65 21.32
C TYR A 493 10.07 5.55 22.16
N ASN A 494 10.08 4.65 23.15
CA ASN A 494 11.26 4.44 24.00
C ASN A 494 12.41 3.84 23.17
N PRO A 495 13.61 4.44 23.14
CA PRO A 495 14.76 3.89 22.39
C PRO A 495 15.26 2.53 22.93
N ASN A 496 14.87 2.16 24.15
CA ASN A 496 15.15 0.86 24.77
C ASN A 496 13.93 -0.07 24.72
N ALA A 497 12.92 0.24 23.89
CA ALA A 497 11.76 -0.60 23.73
C ALA A 497 12.15 -1.99 23.22
N VAL A 498 11.59 -3.01 23.85
CA VAL A 498 11.75 -4.42 23.50
C VAL A 498 10.42 -4.97 23.06
N MET A 499 10.41 -5.65 21.92
CA MET A 499 9.27 -6.44 21.49
C MET A 499 9.65 -7.90 21.58
N ILE A 500 8.96 -8.66 22.41
CA ILE A 500 9.09 -10.12 22.46
C ILE A 500 8.05 -10.71 21.54
N TYR A 501 8.53 -11.37 20.48
CA TYR A 501 7.72 -11.81 19.36
C TYR A 501 7.51 -13.32 19.43
N VAL A 502 6.28 -13.73 19.66
CA VAL A 502 5.87 -15.14 19.75
C VAL A 502 5.57 -15.66 18.35
N PRO A 503 6.17 -16.80 17.94
CA PRO A 503 6.00 -17.29 16.59
C PRO A 503 4.63 -17.92 16.36
N PHE A 504 4.18 -17.93 15.10
CA PHE A 504 3.05 -18.75 14.68
C PHE A 504 3.47 -20.20 14.54
N CYS A 505 2.59 -21.09 15.01
CA CYS A 505 2.82 -22.53 15.00
C CYS A 505 1.71 -23.27 14.23
N LEU A 506 2.10 -24.41 13.65
CA LEU A 506 1.21 -25.33 12.94
C LEU A 506 0.81 -26.49 13.85
N LYS A 507 -0.49 -26.75 14.00
CA LYS A 507 -1.10 -27.86 14.74
C LYS A 507 -0.61 -29.21 14.23
N GLU A 508 -0.61 -29.42 12.91
CA GLU A 508 -0.32 -30.74 12.32
C GLU A 508 1.16 -31.14 12.48
N SER A 509 2.08 -30.20 12.29
CA SER A 509 3.51 -30.47 12.30
C SER A 509 4.21 -30.10 13.60
N LEU A 510 3.54 -29.34 14.49
CA LEU A 510 4.11 -28.71 15.67
C LEU A 510 5.37 -27.88 15.33
N MET A 511 5.37 -27.25 14.15
CA MET A 511 6.45 -26.40 13.69
C MET A 511 6.04 -24.93 13.71
N CYS A 512 6.97 -24.05 14.07
CA CYS A 512 6.72 -22.61 14.12
C CYS A 512 7.65 -21.83 13.18
N SER A 513 7.25 -20.63 12.76
CA SER A 513 8.07 -19.75 11.93
C SER A 513 7.77 -18.29 12.19
N ASP A 514 8.79 -17.44 12.22
CA ASP A 514 8.74 -15.97 12.33
C ASP A 514 8.74 -15.24 10.99
N PHE A 515 7.89 -15.68 10.06
CA PHE A 515 7.89 -15.16 8.70
C PHE A 515 7.61 -13.66 8.59
N ASN A 516 6.78 -13.09 9.48
CA ASN A 516 6.44 -11.65 9.47
C ASN A 516 7.45 -10.78 10.23
N LEU A 517 8.49 -11.36 10.84
CA LEU A 517 9.47 -10.63 11.63
C LEU A 517 10.19 -9.54 10.82
N HIS A 518 10.44 -9.79 9.54
CA HIS A 518 11.10 -8.86 8.61
C HIS A 518 10.41 -7.48 8.53
N VAL A 519 9.09 -7.40 8.76
CA VAL A 519 8.36 -6.13 8.81
C VAL A 519 8.80 -5.33 10.04
N HIS A 520 8.86 -5.98 11.19
CA HIS A 520 9.23 -5.35 12.45
C HIS A 520 10.71 -4.97 12.50
N GLU A 521 11.59 -5.72 11.86
CA GLU A 521 13.03 -5.40 11.78
C GLU A 521 13.30 -4.04 11.14
N THR A 522 12.36 -3.50 10.37
CA THR A 522 12.43 -2.15 9.80
C THR A 522 12.11 -1.04 10.82
N PHE A 523 11.59 -1.39 11.99
CA PHE A 523 11.24 -0.45 13.05
C PHE A 523 12.49 -0.13 13.87
N SER A 524 13.19 0.94 13.49
CA SER A 524 14.47 1.32 14.10
C SER A 524 14.42 1.69 15.59
N ASN A 525 13.23 1.77 16.18
CA ASN A 525 12.98 2.19 17.57
C ASN A 525 12.77 1.03 18.55
N ILE A 526 12.75 -0.22 18.08
CA ILE A 526 12.55 -1.41 18.94
C ILE A 526 13.66 -2.43 18.67
N ARG A 527 14.23 -3.09 19.70
CA ARG A 527 15.06 -4.30 19.48
C ARG A 527 14.24 -5.54 19.79
N ILE A 528 13.86 -6.24 18.72
CA ILE A 528 12.99 -7.40 18.75
C ILE A 528 13.72 -8.62 19.30
N VAL A 529 13.01 -9.44 20.07
CA VAL A 529 13.47 -10.72 20.60
C VAL A 529 12.47 -11.78 20.16
N SER A 530 12.86 -12.54 19.15
CA SER A 530 12.07 -13.62 18.58
C SER A 530 12.11 -14.87 19.46
N LEU A 531 10.95 -15.43 19.82
CA LEU A 531 10.89 -16.69 20.54
C LEU A 531 11.19 -17.91 19.65
N MET A 532 11.41 -17.74 18.33
CA MET A 532 11.99 -18.82 17.51
C MET A 532 13.37 -19.25 18.00
N ASN A 533 14.13 -18.35 18.64
CA ASN A 533 15.41 -18.68 19.28
C ASN A 533 15.24 -19.28 20.70
N HIS A 534 14.00 -19.33 21.20
CA HIS A 534 13.64 -19.76 22.54
C HIS A 534 12.43 -20.70 22.53
N LEU A 535 12.31 -21.59 21.53
CA LEU A 535 11.13 -22.46 21.36
C LEU A 535 10.86 -23.41 22.53
N HIS A 536 11.84 -23.66 23.41
CA HIS A 536 11.62 -24.39 24.66
C HIS A 536 10.64 -23.67 25.61
N LEU A 537 10.42 -22.37 25.42
CA LEU A 537 9.43 -21.56 26.15
C LEU A 537 8.06 -21.56 25.50
N VAL A 538 7.91 -22.13 24.30
CA VAL A 538 6.69 -22.06 23.50
C VAL A 538 6.07 -23.46 23.39
N GLN A 539 4.75 -23.52 23.57
CA GLN A 539 3.95 -24.70 23.32
C GLN A 539 2.82 -24.34 22.36
N CYS A 540 2.51 -25.26 21.44
CA CYS A 540 1.34 -25.17 20.57
C CYS A 540 0.16 -25.83 21.28
N VAL A 541 -0.95 -25.12 21.39
CA VAL A 541 -2.16 -25.56 22.08
C VAL A 541 -3.25 -25.76 21.04
N ILE A 542 -3.71 -27.00 20.99
CA ILE A 542 -4.72 -27.43 20.05
C ILE A 542 -6.08 -27.18 20.69
N GLU A 543 -6.88 -26.31 20.06
CA GLU A 543 -8.23 -25.95 20.54
C GLU A 543 -8.21 -25.32 21.94
N ASN A 544 -9.31 -25.38 22.69
CA ASN A 544 -9.40 -24.81 24.04
C ASN A 544 -8.88 -25.78 25.12
N SER A 545 -7.89 -26.62 24.81
CA SER A 545 -7.30 -27.55 25.78
C SER A 545 -6.23 -26.85 26.63
N ASP A 546 -6.09 -27.21 27.91
CA ASP A 546 -4.98 -26.71 28.74
C ASP A 546 -3.63 -27.36 28.40
N GLN A 547 -3.65 -28.45 27.63
CA GLN A 547 -2.47 -29.22 27.24
C GLN A 547 -1.75 -28.55 26.06
N GLY A 548 -0.51 -28.11 26.32
CA GLY A 548 0.40 -27.61 25.29
C GLY A 548 1.36 -28.70 24.81
N PHE A 549 1.69 -28.65 23.52
CA PHE A 549 2.65 -29.56 22.88
C PHE A 549 3.95 -28.80 22.57
N PRO A 550 5.14 -29.40 22.81
CA PRO A 550 6.41 -28.78 22.46
C PRO A 550 6.53 -28.62 20.94
N VAL A 551 7.18 -27.53 20.51
CA VAL A 551 7.28 -27.16 19.10
C VAL A 551 8.72 -27.17 18.59
N LYS A 552 8.87 -27.15 17.26
CA LYS A 552 10.16 -27.14 16.55
C LYS A 552 10.20 -26.00 15.51
N PRO A 553 11.38 -25.57 15.04
CA PRO A 553 11.45 -24.56 13.99
C PRO A 553 11.05 -25.16 12.64
N LEU A 554 10.35 -24.36 11.82
CA LEU A 554 10.07 -24.67 10.42
C LEU A 554 11.23 -24.19 9.54
N ASN A 555 11.85 -25.11 8.79
CA ASN A 555 13.04 -24.79 7.98
C ASN A 555 12.72 -23.98 6.72
N VAL A 556 11.51 -24.14 6.15
CA VAL A 556 11.08 -23.44 4.94
C VAL A 556 9.66 -22.96 5.17
N THR A 557 9.46 -21.64 5.12
CA THR A 557 8.13 -21.05 5.31
C THR A 557 7.38 -21.01 3.96
N PRO A 558 6.20 -21.65 3.85
CA PRO A 558 5.32 -21.46 2.70
C PRO A 558 4.94 -19.99 2.51
N ILE A 559 4.66 -19.59 1.26
CA ILE A 559 4.23 -18.23 0.94
C ILE A 559 2.90 -17.87 1.62
N ASP A 560 2.01 -18.84 1.79
CA ASP A 560 0.69 -18.68 2.42
C ASP A 560 0.65 -19.21 3.86
N PHE A 561 1.79 -19.16 4.55
CA PHE A 561 1.89 -19.62 5.93
C PHE A 561 1.05 -18.77 6.89
N LYS A 562 0.34 -19.47 7.75
CA LYS A 562 -0.44 -18.95 8.88
C LYS A 562 -0.28 -19.92 10.03
N GLY A 563 -0.52 -19.46 11.25
CA GLY A 563 -0.75 -20.35 12.37
C GLY A 563 -2.15 -20.96 12.32
N ASP A 564 -2.31 -22.13 12.93
CA ASP A 564 -3.61 -22.77 13.19
C ASP A 564 -3.71 -23.37 14.60
N CYS A 565 -2.76 -23.04 15.49
CA CYS A 565 -2.85 -23.30 16.91
C CYS A 565 -2.51 -22.07 17.74
N HIS A 566 -3.06 -22.03 18.95
CA HIS A 566 -2.74 -20.99 19.92
C HIS A 566 -1.39 -21.28 20.58
N GLU A 567 -0.73 -20.24 21.05
CA GLU A 567 0.55 -20.37 21.73
C GLU A 567 0.38 -20.30 23.26
N LYS A 568 1.11 -21.15 23.98
CA LYS A 568 1.28 -21.06 25.43
C LYS A 568 2.75 -20.78 25.71
N VAL A 569 3.01 -19.76 26.51
CA VAL A 569 4.37 -19.28 26.79
C VAL A 569 4.70 -19.53 28.26
N ASP A 570 5.87 -20.10 28.52
CA ASP A 570 6.36 -20.32 29.89
C ASP A 570 6.59 -18.98 30.64
N PRO A 571 5.88 -18.70 31.74
CA PRO A 571 5.99 -17.41 32.44
C PRO A 571 7.38 -17.12 33.03
N GLU A 572 8.04 -18.14 33.57
CA GLU A 572 9.35 -18.00 34.24
C GLU A 572 10.46 -17.69 33.22
N GLY A 573 10.57 -18.50 32.17
CA GLY A 573 11.52 -18.24 31.11
C GLY A 573 11.25 -16.94 30.36
N LEU A 574 9.98 -16.53 30.20
CA LEU A 574 9.64 -15.22 29.65
C LEU A 574 10.12 -14.08 30.56
N LYS A 575 9.94 -14.19 31.89
CA LYS A 575 10.45 -13.20 32.85
C LYS A 575 11.97 -13.04 32.73
N ASP A 576 12.71 -14.14 32.64
CA ASP A 576 14.17 -14.10 32.48
C ASP A 576 14.57 -13.51 31.14
N LEU A 577 13.83 -13.83 30.06
CA LEU A 577 14.06 -13.26 28.75
C LEU A 577 13.84 -11.74 28.75
N ILE A 578 12.78 -11.24 29.40
CA ILE A 578 12.51 -9.81 29.56
C ILE A 578 13.69 -9.11 30.25
N VAL A 579 14.17 -9.65 31.38
CA VAL A 579 15.27 -9.06 32.14
C VAL A 579 16.55 -9.02 31.31
N LYS A 580 16.94 -10.14 30.69
CA LYS A 580 18.12 -10.20 29.80
C LYS A 580 17.98 -9.23 28.61
N SER A 581 16.78 -9.12 28.06
CA SER A 581 16.47 -8.22 26.95
C SER A 581 16.71 -6.75 27.32
N LEU A 582 16.19 -6.32 28.48
CA LEU A 582 16.32 -4.95 28.99
C LEU A 582 17.76 -4.63 29.45
N ARG A 583 18.51 -5.65 29.92
CA ARG A 583 19.94 -5.54 30.27
C ARG A 583 20.88 -5.62 29.06
N ARG A 584 20.35 -5.89 27.86
CA ARG A 584 21.11 -6.09 26.62
C ARG A 584 22.15 -7.23 26.71
N GLU A 585 21.73 -8.34 27.32
CA GLU A 585 22.55 -9.57 27.49
C GLU A 585 22.23 -10.65 26.43
N LEU A 586 21.34 -10.33 25.49
CA LEU A 586 21.03 -11.08 24.26
C LEU A 586 21.53 -10.28 23.06
#